data_AF-A0A4V3ES82-F1
#
_entry.id   AF-A0A4V3ES82-F1
#
_cell.length_a   1.000
_cell.length_b   1.000
_cell.length_c   1.000
_cell.angle_alpha   90.00
_cell.angle_beta   90.00
_cell.angle_gamma   90.00
#
_symmetry.space_group_name_H-M   'P 1'
#
loop_
_entity.id
_entity.type
_entity.pdbx_description
1 polymer ?
#
loop_
_entity_poly.entity_id
_entity_poly.type
_entity_poly.pdbx_seq_one_letter_code
_entity_poly.pdbx_strand_id
1 'polypeptide(L)'
;MHFIDPIAIAVVSFKNSQFLLPVKNRPFGWFVSFIALSLLITTFLSKYSLVIKKTSKTFSHFKWDVIINWIFQISEIVLISYLLVSYLSMPDKIHLENILFLDIETVPEKSSFDQLDETTQELWAHKSKYQRKDNVTAEEFYERAGIWAEFGKIICISVGYFTFQKEVRNFRITTFYGEEAKLLQDFKDLLDEHFNHVKNVLCAHNGKEFDFPYIARRMIIHGISLPQKLDLFGKKPWEVPHIDTMELWKFGDYKHYTSLKLMAHVLGIPSPKEDIDGSMVRVVYYEENDLNRIVTYCELDVLTTAQVYLRLRNQDLLTDNEVKKVANS
;
A
#
# COMPACT_ATOMS: atom_id res chain seq x y z
N MET A 1 13.71 -37.41 40.04
CA MET A 1 13.67 -36.82 38.69
C MET A 1 12.41 -35.95 38.62
N HIS A 2 12.54 -34.64 38.82
CA HIS A 2 11.38 -33.74 38.89
C HIS A 2 10.81 -33.53 37.48
N PHE A 3 9.58 -34.01 37.24
CA PHE A 3 8.83 -33.70 36.03
C PHE A 3 8.33 -32.26 36.10
N ILE A 4 8.75 -31.44 35.14
CA ILE A 4 8.23 -30.08 34.95
C ILE A 4 6.83 -30.20 34.35
N ASP A 5 5.84 -29.52 34.96
CA ASP A 5 4.45 -29.52 34.52
C ASP A 5 4.31 -28.86 33.13
N PRO A 6 3.82 -29.56 32.10
CA PRO A 6 3.61 -28.99 30.77
C PRO A 6 2.65 -27.80 30.76
N ILE A 7 1.73 -27.71 31.72
CA ILE A 7 0.83 -26.57 31.89
C ILE A 7 1.62 -25.33 32.36
N ALA A 8 2.63 -25.52 33.22
CA ALA A 8 3.51 -24.44 33.62
C ALA A 8 4.37 -23.93 32.45
N ILE A 9 4.83 -24.82 31.56
CA ILE A 9 5.57 -24.43 30.34
C ILE A 9 4.66 -23.65 29.38
N ALA A 10 3.43 -24.09 29.17
CA ALA A 10 2.46 -23.40 28.31
C ALA A 10 2.05 -22.03 28.87
N VAL A 11 1.82 -21.92 30.19
CA VAL A 11 1.49 -20.66 30.86
C VAL A 11 2.67 -19.70 30.91
N VAL A 12 3.90 -20.20 31.09
CA VAL A 12 5.13 -19.38 31.03
C VAL A 12 5.40 -18.90 29.59
N SER A 13 5.19 -19.75 28.59
CA SER A 13 5.30 -19.37 27.18
C SER A 13 4.23 -18.34 26.77
N PHE A 14 3.00 -18.45 27.32
CA PHE A 14 1.91 -17.50 27.10
C PHE A 14 2.11 -16.16 27.84
N LYS A 15 2.68 -16.17 29.04
CA LYS A 15 3.05 -14.93 29.76
C LYS A 15 4.25 -14.24 29.11
N ASN A 16 5.26 -14.98 28.66
CA ASN A 16 6.44 -14.41 28.02
C ASN A 16 6.14 -13.88 26.61
N SER A 17 5.18 -14.47 25.88
CA SER A 17 4.74 -13.94 24.57
C SER A 17 3.92 -12.64 24.67
N GLN A 18 3.28 -12.38 25.82
CA GLN A 18 2.62 -11.10 26.08
C GLN A 18 3.60 -9.95 26.40
N PHE A 19 4.84 -10.25 26.80
CA PHE A 19 5.85 -9.25 27.16
C PHE A 19 6.78 -8.85 26.01
N LEU A 20 6.76 -9.55 24.87
CA LEU A 20 7.70 -9.31 23.76
C LEU A 20 7.07 -8.64 22.53
N LEU A 21 5.78 -8.31 22.54
CA LEU A 21 5.14 -7.66 21.38
C LEU A 21 4.24 -6.48 21.81
N PRO A 22 4.40 -5.29 21.19
CA PRO A 22 3.58 -4.13 21.50
C PRO A 22 2.10 -4.36 21.14
N VAL A 23 1.23 -3.89 22.03
CA VAL A 23 -0.21 -4.23 22.15
C VAL A 23 -1.08 -3.84 20.93
N LYS A 24 -0.59 -3.08 19.95
CA LYS A 24 -1.43 -2.47 18.89
C LYS A 24 -1.50 -3.18 17.54
N ASN A 25 -0.79 -4.29 17.31
CA ASN A 25 -0.88 -5.07 16.06
C ASN A 25 -1.46 -6.48 16.29
N ARG A 26 -2.74 -6.60 16.62
CA ARG A 26 -3.39 -7.91 16.74
C ARG A 26 -4.37 -8.24 15.58
N PRO A 27 -3.86 -8.57 14.38
CA PRO A 27 -4.39 -9.71 13.64
C PRO A 27 -3.73 -11.03 14.11
N PHE A 28 -2.51 -10.97 14.67
CA PHE A 28 -1.74 -12.12 15.16
C PHE A 28 -2.24 -12.73 16.47
N GLY A 29 -2.86 -11.94 17.35
CA GLY A 29 -3.26 -12.39 18.68
C GLY A 29 -4.35 -13.46 18.65
N TRP A 30 -5.32 -13.33 17.75
CA TRP A 30 -6.40 -14.31 17.60
C TRP A 30 -5.92 -15.63 17.00
N PHE A 31 -4.95 -15.58 16.07
CA PHE A 31 -4.40 -16.76 15.41
C PHE A 31 -3.45 -17.56 16.33
N VAL A 32 -2.55 -16.88 17.05
CA VAL A 32 -1.75 -17.52 18.10
C VAL A 32 -2.65 -18.08 19.19
N SER A 33 -3.72 -17.38 19.53
CA SER A 33 -4.74 -17.89 20.46
C SER A 33 -5.51 -19.08 19.88
N PHE A 34 -5.79 -19.12 18.57
CA PHE A 34 -6.49 -20.24 17.92
C PHE A 34 -5.60 -21.48 17.78
N ILE A 35 -4.33 -21.31 17.43
CA ILE A 35 -3.33 -22.41 17.43
C ILE A 35 -3.10 -22.90 18.86
N ALA A 36 -2.93 -21.99 19.83
CA ALA A 36 -2.77 -22.36 21.23
C ALA A 36 -4.02 -23.05 21.78
N LEU A 37 -5.22 -22.58 21.42
CA LEU A 37 -6.50 -23.18 21.79
C LEU A 37 -6.69 -24.54 21.10
N SER A 38 -6.34 -24.67 19.82
CA SER A 38 -6.37 -25.92 19.08
C SER A 38 -5.41 -26.94 19.70
N LEU A 39 -4.16 -26.54 19.96
CA LEU A 39 -3.19 -27.37 20.68
C LEU A 39 -3.71 -27.75 22.06
N LEU A 40 -4.21 -26.80 22.86
CA LEU A 40 -4.80 -27.05 24.19
C LEU A 40 -5.97 -28.03 24.13
N ILE A 41 -6.89 -27.85 23.18
CA ILE A 41 -8.01 -28.76 22.95
C ILE A 41 -7.49 -30.14 22.57
N THR A 42 -6.47 -30.23 21.71
CA THR A 42 -5.88 -31.51 21.29
C THR A 42 -5.14 -32.20 22.46
N THR A 43 -4.37 -31.48 23.27
CA THR A 43 -3.71 -32.05 24.47
C THR A 43 -4.75 -32.44 25.52
N PHE A 44 -5.80 -31.64 25.69
CA PHE A 44 -6.90 -31.94 26.60
C PHE A 44 -7.66 -33.19 26.14
N LEU A 45 -8.08 -33.25 24.87
CA LEU A 45 -8.76 -34.42 24.29
C LEU A 45 -7.87 -35.67 24.29
N SER A 46 -6.57 -35.54 24.02
CA SER A 46 -5.62 -36.65 24.12
C SER A 46 -5.52 -37.19 25.56
N LYS A 47 -5.33 -36.29 26.53
CA LYS A 47 -5.18 -36.64 27.96
C LYS A 47 -6.47 -37.21 28.54
N TYR A 48 -7.63 -36.70 28.12
CA TYR A 48 -8.93 -37.19 28.56
C TYR A 48 -9.45 -38.38 27.74
N SER A 49 -8.97 -38.64 26.52
CA SER A 49 -9.31 -39.87 25.78
C SER A 49 -8.85 -41.12 26.54
N LEU A 50 -7.68 -41.02 27.20
CA LEU A 50 -7.12 -42.06 28.07
C LEU A 50 -7.94 -42.24 29.36
N VAL A 51 -8.52 -41.16 29.90
CA VAL A 51 -9.38 -41.20 31.08
C VAL A 51 -10.76 -41.76 30.72
N ILE A 52 -11.38 -41.28 29.63
CA ILE A 52 -12.70 -41.70 29.13
C ILE A 52 -12.70 -43.18 28.71
N LYS A 53 -11.61 -43.66 28.08
CA LYS A 53 -11.40 -45.10 27.78
C LYS A 53 -11.30 -45.96 29.06
N LYS A 54 -10.93 -45.37 30.21
CA LYS A 54 -10.74 -46.09 31.48
C LYS A 54 -11.96 -46.07 32.40
N THR A 55 -12.87 -45.09 32.26
CA THR A 55 -13.99 -44.87 33.20
C THR A 55 -15.40 -45.10 32.67
N SER A 56 -15.61 -45.41 31.38
CA SER A 56 -16.99 -45.64 30.88
C SER A 56 -17.15 -46.95 30.08
N LYS A 57 -17.99 -47.86 30.59
CA LYS A 57 -18.59 -48.95 29.80
C LYS A 57 -19.73 -48.47 28.89
N THR A 58 -20.17 -47.23 29.05
CA THR A 58 -21.39 -46.66 28.44
C THR A 58 -21.14 -45.84 27.17
N PHE A 59 -19.89 -45.53 26.82
CA PHE A 59 -19.53 -44.76 25.62
C PHE A 59 -18.66 -45.55 24.63
N SER A 60 -18.72 -46.90 24.66
CA SER A 60 -17.94 -47.76 23.76
C SER A 60 -18.26 -47.59 22.27
N HIS A 61 -19.40 -46.97 21.93
CA HIS A 61 -19.83 -46.73 20.55
C HIS A 61 -19.47 -45.33 19.99
N PHE A 62 -18.93 -44.42 20.81
CA PHE A 62 -18.60 -43.08 20.35
C PHE A 62 -17.18 -43.06 19.76
N LYS A 63 -17.07 -42.85 18.45
CA LYS A 63 -15.80 -42.88 17.71
C LYS A 63 -14.99 -41.60 17.94
N TRP A 64 -14.48 -41.43 19.15
CA TRP A 64 -13.62 -40.30 19.53
C TRP A 64 -12.42 -40.12 18.60
N ASP A 65 -11.85 -41.22 18.11
CA ASP A 65 -10.73 -41.20 17.18
C ASP A 65 -11.11 -40.50 15.85
N VAL A 66 -12.36 -40.56 15.40
CA VAL A 66 -12.84 -39.88 14.17
C VAL A 66 -12.93 -38.37 14.37
N ILE A 67 -13.44 -37.91 15.51
CA ILE A 67 -13.57 -36.47 15.82
C ILE A 67 -12.20 -35.83 15.98
N ILE A 68 -11.29 -36.52 16.69
CA ILE A 68 -9.91 -36.06 16.85
C ILE A 68 -9.25 -35.93 15.47
N ASN A 69 -9.41 -36.91 14.59
CA ASN A 69 -8.84 -36.86 13.25
C ASN A 69 -9.42 -35.71 12.40
N TRP A 70 -10.72 -35.43 12.51
CA TRP A 70 -11.37 -34.28 11.87
C TRP A 70 -10.81 -32.95 12.36
N ILE A 71 -10.58 -32.80 13.66
CA ILE A 71 -9.99 -31.57 14.23
C ILE A 71 -8.56 -31.37 13.72
N PHE A 72 -7.75 -32.44 13.66
CA PHE A 72 -6.41 -32.39 13.08
C PHE A 72 -6.44 -31.99 11.60
N GLN A 73 -7.34 -32.56 10.81
CA GLN A 73 -7.43 -32.27 9.39
C GLN A 73 -7.86 -30.81 9.13
N ILE A 74 -8.78 -30.27 9.94
CA ILE A 74 -9.20 -28.86 9.84
C ILE A 74 -8.05 -27.92 10.23
N SER A 75 -7.31 -28.22 11.30
CA SER A 75 -6.19 -27.36 11.73
C SER A 75 -5.04 -27.37 10.71
N GLU A 76 -4.75 -28.51 10.08
CA GLU A 76 -3.81 -28.60 8.96
C GLU A 76 -4.25 -27.77 7.75
N ILE A 77 -5.53 -27.86 7.34
CA ILE A 77 -6.06 -27.07 6.22
C ILE A 77 -5.95 -25.56 6.49
N VAL A 78 -6.28 -25.12 7.70
CA VAL A 78 -6.18 -23.71 8.10
C VAL A 78 -4.72 -23.25 8.10
N LEU A 79 -3.80 -24.07 8.63
CA LEU A 79 -2.37 -23.76 8.63
C LEU A 79 -1.80 -23.70 7.21
N ILE A 80 -2.14 -24.68 6.36
CA ILE A 80 -1.73 -24.71 4.95
C ILE A 80 -2.28 -23.51 4.20
N SER A 81 -3.56 -23.15 4.40
CA SER A 81 -4.17 -21.98 3.77
C SER A 81 -3.47 -20.69 4.19
N TYR A 82 -3.14 -20.55 5.48
CA TYR A 82 -2.40 -19.41 5.99
C TYR A 82 -0.96 -19.33 5.47
N LEU A 83 -0.26 -20.46 5.42
CA LEU A 83 1.07 -20.57 4.83
C LEU A 83 1.02 -20.25 3.33
N LEU A 84 -0.02 -20.69 2.62
CA LEU A 84 -0.23 -20.36 1.20
C LEU A 84 -0.41 -18.86 1.01
N VAL A 85 -1.30 -18.24 1.79
CA VAL A 85 -1.56 -16.79 1.74
C VAL A 85 -0.28 -16.02 2.07
N SER A 86 0.41 -16.37 3.15
CA SER A 86 1.65 -15.70 3.58
C SER A 86 2.78 -15.90 2.56
N TYR A 87 2.90 -17.10 1.98
CA TYR A 87 3.86 -17.39 0.92
C TYR A 87 3.52 -16.62 -0.36
N LEU A 88 2.24 -16.46 -0.71
CA LEU A 88 1.81 -15.66 -1.86
C LEU A 88 2.02 -14.15 -1.67
N SER A 89 2.05 -13.68 -0.42
CA SER A 89 2.30 -12.27 -0.06
C SER A 89 3.76 -11.82 -0.13
N MET A 90 4.70 -12.69 -0.53
CA MET A 90 6.11 -12.30 -0.69
C MET A 90 6.31 -11.47 -1.97
N PRO A 91 7.01 -10.31 -1.91
CA PRO A 91 7.18 -9.37 -3.04
C PRO A 91 7.90 -9.97 -4.26
N ASP A 92 8.59 -11.11 -4.12
CA ASP A 92 9.26 -11.80 -5.22
C ASP A 92 8.31 -12.48 -6.22
N LYS A 93 7.02 -12.58 -5.91
CA LYS A 93 6.05 -13.33 -6.75
C LYS A 93 5.23 -12.49 -7.72
N ILE A 94 5.25 -11.17 -7.59
CA ILE A 94 4.53 -10.32 -8.53
C ILE A 94 5.43 -10.09 -9.74
N HIS A 95 5.00 -10.63 -10.88
CA HIS A 95 5.67 -10.40 -12.15
C HIS A 95 5.61 -8.91 -12.53
N LEU A 96 6.72 -8.38 -13.05
CA LEU A 96 6.87 -6.95 -13.31
C LEU A 96 5.81 -6.40 -14.28
N GLU A 97 5.38 -7.20 -15.25
CA GLU A 97 4.33 -6.84 -16.22
C GLU A 97 2.93 -6.68 -15.60
N ASN A 98 2.74 -7.14 -14.35
CA ASN A 98 1.49 -6.95 -13.63
C ASN A 98 1.48 -5.70 -12.76
N ILE A 99 2.58 -4.94 -12.70
CA ILE A 99 2.70 -3.77 -11.84
C ILE A 99 2.53 -2.49 -12.67
N LEU A 100 1.59 -1.64 -12.27
CA LEU A 100 1.46 -0.27 -12.76
C LEU A 100 2.08 0.68 -11.74
N PHE A 101 3.24 1.23 -12.08
CA PHE A 101 3.89 2.29 -11.31
C PHE A 101 3.19 3.61 -11.62
N LEU A 102 2.97 4.46 -10.62
CA LEU A 102 2.37 5.76 -10.84
C LEU A 102 2.85 6.80 -9.83
N ASP A 103 2.67 8.04 -10.24
CA ASP A 103 2.88 9.25 -9.46
C ASP A 103 1.89 10.33 -9.97
N ILE A 104 1.50 11.26 -9.10
CA ILE A 104 0.59 12.36 -9.43
C ILE A 104 1.16 13.71 -9.02
N GLU A 105 0.88 14.73 -9.84
CA GLU A 105 1.16 16.11 -9.48
C GLU A 105 -0.12 16.88 -9.19
N THR A 106 -0.10 17.57 -8.06
CA THR A 106 -1.24 18.32 -7.55
C THR A 106 -0.87 19.77 -7.29
N VAL A 107 -1.87 20.64 -7.49
CA VAL A 107 -1.77 22.06 -7.18
C VAL A 107 -3.01 22.48 -6.40
N PRO A 108 -2.96 23.60 -5.66
CA PRO A 108 -4.17 24.23 -5.12
C PRO A 108 -5.24 24.39 -6.20
N GLU A 109 -6.52 24.36 -5.84
CA GLU A 109 -7.60 24.48 -6.84
C GLU A 109 -7.63 25.88 -7.50
N LYS A 110 -7.32 26.90 -6.70
CA LYS A 110 -7.16 28.29 -7.13
C LYS A 110 -5.71 28.73 -6.97
N SER A 111 -5.31 29.70 -7.80
CA SER A 111 -3.94 30.23 -7.74
C SER A 111 -3.65 30.96 -6.43
N SER A 112 -4.66 31.51 -5.75
CA SER A 112 -4.50 32.28 -4.52
C SER A 112 -5.72 32.14 -3.60
N PHE A 113 -5.54 32.48 -2.33
CA PHE A 113 -6.55 32.29 -1.28
C PHE A 113 -7.78 33.20 -1.48
N ASP A 114 -7.57 34.41 -1.99
CA ASP A 114 -8.61 35.40 -2.29
C ASP A 114 -9.55 34.98 -3.44
N GLN A 115 -9.16 33.99 -4.25
CA GLN A 115 -9.99 33.43 -5.31
C GLN A 115 -10.95 32.33 -4.80
N LEU A 116 -10.83 31.92 -3.54
CA LEU A 116 -11.77 31.02 -2.89
C LEU A 116 -13.04 31.79 -2.48
N ASP A 117 -14.19 31.12 -2.50
CA ASP A 117 -15.38 31.64 -1.85
C ASP A 117 -15.23 31.60 -0.31
N GLU A 118 -16.02 32.40 0.39
CA GLU A 118 -15.97 32.56 1.85
C GLU A 118 -16.09 31.23 2.60
N THR A 119 -16.96 30.32 2.13
CA THR A 119 -17.15 29.01 2.78
C THR A 119 -15.89 28.17 2.65
N THR A 120 -15.28 28.13 1.46
CA THR A 120 -14.05 27.39 1.24
C THR A 120 -12.87 27.96 2.03
N GLN A 121 -12.80 29.29 2.19
CA GLN A 121 -11.80 29.94 3.04
C GLN A 121 -11.91 29.51 4.51
N GLU A 122 -13.12 29.49 5.06
CA GLU A 122 -13.37 29.05 6.44
C GLU A 122 -13.00 27.56 6.66
N LEU A 123 -13.42 26.70 5.72
CA LEU A 123 -13.12 25.28 5.75
C LEU A 123 -11.60 25.03 5.66
N TRP A 124 -10.90 25.76 4.80
CA TRP A 124 -9.44 25.71 4.70
C TRP A 124 -8.77 26.14 6.00
N ALA A 125 -9.20 27.27 6.58
CA ALA A 125 -8.64 27.77 7.83
C ALA A 125 -8.79 26.75 8.96
N HIS A 126 -9.93 26.07 9.04
CA HIS A 126 -10.18 25.02 10.01
C HIS A 126 -9.32 23.76 9.74
N LYS A 127 -9.31 23.25 8.50
CA LYS A 127 -8.59 22.01 8.13
C LYS A 127 -7.08 22.17 8.29
N SER A 128 -6.50 23.28 7.84
CA SER A 128 -5.05 23.50 7.82
C SER A 128 -4.43 23.72 9.20
N LYS A 129 -5.25 24.05 10.22
CA LYS A 129 -4.79 24.49 11.55
C LYS A 129 -3.78 23.56 12.21
N TYR A 130 -3.88 22.25 12.02
CA TYR A 130 -2.96 21.29 12.65
C TYR A 130 -1.55 21.27 12.04
N GLN A 131 -1.36 21.78 10.82
CA GLN A 131 -0.05 21.90 10.18
C GLN A 131 0.51 23.33 10.20
N ARG A 132 -0.35 24.34 10.40
CA ARG A 132 0.08 25.73 10.49
C ARG A 132 0.86 25.96 11.79
N LYS A 133 1.96 26.70 11.67
CA LYS A 133 2.67 27.24 12.84
C LYS A 133 1.87 28.44 13.37
N ASP A 134 2.00 28.76 14.67
CA ASP A 134 1.20 29.81 15.34
C ASP A 134 1.24 31.18 14.64
N ASN A 135 2.31 31.48 13.91
CA ASN A 135 2.52 32.75 13.22
C ASN A 135 2.16 32.74 11.72
N VAL A 136 1.55 31.66 11.21
CA VAL A 136 1.21 31.53 9.79
C VAL A 136 -0.30 31.58 9.62
N THR A 137 -0.77 32.58 8.88
CA THR A 137 -2.19 32.74 8.55
C THR A 137 -2.69 31.63 7.63
N ALA A 138 -4.02 31.52 7.47
CA ALA A 138 -4.58 30.52 6.55
C ALA A 138 -4.22 30.86 5.10
N GLU A 139 -4.22 32.16 4.77
CA GLU A 139 -3.85 32.70 3.47
C GLU A 139 -2.39 32.40 3.11
N GLU A 140 -1.43 32.74 3.99
CA GLU A 140 -0.01 32.46 3.75
C GLU A 140 0.28 30.96 3.60
N PHE A 141 -0.50 30.10 4.27
CA PHE A 141 -0.33 28.65 4.17
C PHE A 141 -0.99 28.03 2.94
N TYR A 142 -1.84 28.78 2.21
CA TYR A 142 -2.65 28.27 1.10
C TYR A 142 -1.81 27.75 -0.07
N GLU A 143 -0.55 28.17 -0.19
CA GLU A 143 0.41 27.62 -1.16
C GLU A 143 0.50 26.08 -1.10
N ARG A 144 0.26 25.50 0.08
CA ARG A 144 0.30 24.06 0.32
C ARG A 144 -1.04 23.36 0.13
N ALA A 145 -2.10 24.04 -0.29
CA ALA A 145 -3.44 23.44 -0.42
C ALA A 145 -3.49 22.23 -1.35
N GLY A 146 -2.56 22.14 -2.32
CA GLY A 146 -2.43 21.00 -3.23
C GLY A 146 -2.19 19.65 -2.54
N ILE A 147 -1.77 19.59 -1.27
CA ILE A 147 -1.60 18.31 -0.57
C ILE A 147 -2.92 17.73 -0.02
N TRP A 148 -4.04 18.46 -0.15
CA TRP A 148 -5.37 18.00 0.24
C TRP A 148 -6.30 17.96 -0.98
N ALA A 149 -6.88 16.78 -1.25
CA ALA A 149 -7.80 16.59 -2.37
C ALA A 149 -9.05 17.47 -2.28
N GLU A 150 -9.41 17.95 -1.10
CA GLU A 150 -10.53 18.85 -0.86
C GLU A 150 -10.24 20.30 -1.30
N PHE A 151 -8.97 20.71 -1.41
CA PHE A 151 -8.55 22.10 -1.70
C PHE A 151 -7.57 22.21 -2.88
N GLY A 152 -7.21 21.08 -3.48
CA GLY A 152 -6.33 20.97 -4.63
C GLY A 152 -6.97 20.20 -5.78
N LYS A 153 -6.26 20.14 -6.90
CA LYS A 153 -6.62 19.40 -8.10
C LYS A 153 -5.40 18.66 -8.65
N ILE A 154 -5.65 17.55 -9.32
CA ILE A 154 -4.62 16.81 -10.07
C ILE A 154 -4.45 17.49 -11.43
N ILE A 155 -3.20 17.72 -11.82
CA ILE A 155 -2.85 18.32 -13.11
C ILE A 155 -2.08 17.36 -14.02
N CYS A 156 -1.49 16.31 -13.44
CA CYS A 156 -0.72 15.29 -14.14
C CYS A 156 -0.81 13.96 -13.38
N ILE A 157 -0.97 12.86 -14.12
CA ILE A 157 -0.81 11.49 -13.65
C ILE A 157 0.12 10.80 -14.63
N SER A 158 1.32 10.43 -14.18
CA SER A 158 2.20 9.58 -14.96
C SER A 158 2.07 8.13 -14.51
N VAL A 159 2.12 7.21 -15.48
CA VAL A 159 2.13 5.77 -15.21
C VAL A 159 3.23 5.08 -15.99
N GLY A 160 3.77 4.02 -15.39
CA GLY A 160 4.86 3.22 -15.94
C GLY A 160 4.57 1.73 -15.79
N TYR A 161 4.87 0.92 -16.81
CA TYR A 161 4.67 -0.52 -16.74
C TYR A 161 5.68 -1.28 -17.58
N PHE A 162 5.99 -2.51 -17.16
CA PHE A 162 6.90 -3.38 -17.88
C PHE A 162 6.17 -4.16 -18.98
N THR A 163 6.83 -4.29 -20.12
CA THR A 163 6.43 -5.18 -21.22
C THR A 163 7.63 -6.01 -21.65
N PHE A 164 7.37 -7.25 -22.07
CA PHE A 164 8.42 -8.16 -22.53
C PHE A 164 8.16 -8.55 -23.98
N GLN A 165 9.14 -8.29 -24.85
CA GLN A 165 9.11 -8.70 -26.25
C GLN A 165 10.32 -9.58 -26.54
N LYS A 166 10.10 -10.89 -26.75
CA LYS A 166 11.17 -11.86 -27.07
C LYS A 166 12.37 -11.75 -26.09
N GLU A 167 12.09 -11.79 -24.78
CA GLU A 167 13.07 -11.61 -23.68
C GLU A 167 13.64 -10.20 -23.50
N VAL A 168 13.26 -9.22 -24.33
CA VAL A 168 13.65 -7.82 -24.13
C VAL A 168 12.65 -7.13 -23.21
N ARG A 169 13.13 -6.72 -22.04
CA ARG A 169 12.40 -5.90 -21.08
C ARG A 169 12.29 -4.46 -21.59
N ASN A 170 11.08 -3.90 -21.59
CA ASN A 170 10.81 -2.50 -21.90
C ASN A 170 9.95 -1.89 -20.80
N PHE A 171 10.28 -0.68 -20.37
CA PHE A 171 9.49 0.10 -19.44
C PHE A 171 8.79 1.22 -20.20
N ARG A 172 7.45 1.14 -20.28
CA ARG A 172 6.64 2.09 -21.03
C ARG A 172 6.06 3.13 -20.08
N ILE A 173 6.21 4.40 -20.43
CA ILE A 173 5.66 5.53 -19.67
C ILE A 173 4.54 6.20 -20.48
N THR A 174 3.44 6.50 -19.82
CA THR A 174 2.27 7.21 -20.36
C THR A 174 1.82 8.25 -19.35
N THR A 175 1.50 9.47 -19.79
CA THR A 175 1.14 10.57 -18.88
C THR A 175 -0.15 11.27 -19.31
N PHE A 176 -1.09 11.38 -18.39
CA PHE A 176 -2.35 12.09 -18.54
C PHE A 176 -2.24 13.47 -17.87
N TYR A 177 -2.58 14.53 -18.58
CA TYR A 177 -2.48 15.90 -18.07
C TYR A 177 -3.54 16.81 -18.70
N GLY A 178 -3.75 17.98 -18.09
CA GLY A 178 -4.71 18.98 -18.57
C GLY A 178 -5.95 19.07 -17.69
N GLU A 179 -7.14 19.06 -18.30
CA GLU A 179 -8.40 19.16 -17.56
C GLU A 179 -8.62 17.95 -16.65
N GLU A 180 -8.84 18.19 -15.35
CA GLU A 180 -8.82 17.16 -14.31
C GLU A 180 -9.87 16.06 -14.53
N ALA A 181 -11.10 16.42 -14.90
CA ALA A 181 -12.13 15.42 -15.16
C ALA A 181 -11.76 14.50 -16.32
N LYS A 182 -11.13 15.05 -17.37
CA LYS A 182 -10.69 14.28 -18.54
C LYS A 182 -9.52 13.36 -18.18
N LEU A 183 -8.47 13.89 -17.53
CA LEU A 183 -7.31 13.06 -17.18
C LEU A 183 -7.68 11.94 -16.21
N LEU A 184 -8.63 12.18 -15.29
CA LEU A 184 -9.14 11.15 -14.38
C LEU A 184 -9.93 10.08 -15.11
N GLN A 185 -10.75 10.46 -16.09
CA GLN A 185 -11.48 9.52 -16.93
C GLN A 185 -10.51 8.67 -17.78
N ASP A 186 -9.55 9.31 -18.45
CA ASP A 186 -8.55 8.62 -19.27
C ASP A 186 -7.70 7.64 -18.42
N PHE A 187 -7.31 8.04 -17.20
CA PHE A 187 -6.62 7.16 -16.26
C PHE A 187 -7.50 5.98 -15.79
N LYS A 188 -8.77 6.25 -15.49
CA LYS A 188 -9.74 5.20 -15.13
C LYS A 188 -9.89 4.18 -16.26
N ASP A 189 -10.00 4.64 -17.50
CA ASP A 189 -10.15 3.78 -18.68
C ASP A 189 -8.92 2.88 -18.85
N LEU A 190 -7.70 3.41 -18.65
CA LEU A 190 -6.48 2.60 -18.62
C LEU A 190 -6.54 1.50 -17.54
N LEU A 191 -7.02 1.83 -16.34
CA LEU A 191 -7.15 0.84 -15.26
C LEU A 191 -8.16 -0.24 -15.61
N ASP A 192 -9.33 0.14 -16.12
CA ASP A 192 -10.42 -0.77 -16.43
C ASP A 192 -10.14 -1.63 -17.67
N GLU A 193 -9.34 -1.15 -18.63
CA GLU A 193 -9.03 -1.90 -19.85
C GLU A 193 -7.79 -2.79 -19.70
N HIS A 194 -6.74 -2.30 -19.01
CA HIS A 194 -5.42 -2.94 -19.04
C HIS A 194 -4.94 -3.44 -17.68
N PHE A 195 -5.44 -2.90 -16.56
CA PHE A 195 -4.99 -3.24 -15.21
C PHE A 195 -6.12 -3.70 -14.29
N ASN A 196 -7.19 -4.27 -14.85
CA ASN A 196 -8.38 -4.69 -14.11
C ASN A 196 -8.21 -6.03 -13.37
N HIS A 197 -7.29 -6.91 -13.81
CA HIS A 197 -7.24 -8.28 -13.32
C HIS A 197 -6.69 -8.34 -11.89
N VAL A 198 -7.10 -9.32 -11.08
CA VAL A 198 -6.69 -9.46 -9.66
C VAL A 198 -5.16 -9.47 -9.49
N LYS A 199 -4.43 -10.05 -10.46
CA LYS A 199 -2.96 -10.08 -10.51
C LYS A 199 -2.32 -8.70 -10.66
N ASN A 200 -3.03 -7.73 -11.24
CA ASN A 200 -2.52 -6.38 -11.45
C ASN A 200 -2.50 -5.61 -10.14
N VAL A 201 -1.41 -4.91 -9.87
CA VAL A 201 -1.23 -4.12 -8.67
C VAL A 201 -0.71 -2.73 -9.02
N LEU A 202 -1.16 -1.73 -8.27
CA LEU A 202 -0.61 -0.38 -8.34
C LEU A 202 0.61 -0.28 -7.43
N CYS A 203 1.61 0.48 -7.86
CA CYS A 203 2.83 0.76 -7.13
C CYS A 203 3.11 2.25 -7.16
N ALA A 204 3.40 2.84 -6.01
CA ALA A 204 3.78 4.25 -5.89
C ALA A 204 4.78 4.42 -4.75
N HIS A 205 5.33 5.61 -4.60
CA HIS A 205 6.13 5.99 -3.44
C HIS A 205 5.27 6.80 -2.47
N ASN A 206 4.97 6.28 -1.28
CA ASN A 206 4.01 6.88 -0.35
C ASN A 206 2.56 6.97 -0.87
N GLY A 207 2.21 6.23 -1.93
CA GLY A 207 0.89 6.33 -2.55
C GLY A 207 -0.27 5.78 -1.72
N LYS A 208 -0.02 4.91 -0.72
CA LYS A 208 -1.08 4.49 0.21
C LYS A 208 -1.56 5.62 1.11
N GLU A 209 -0.68 6.54 1.46
CA GLU A 209 -1.01 7.70 2.30
C GLU A 209 -1.36 8.94 1.47
N PHE A 210 -0.97 8.99 0.19
CA PHE A 210 -1.18 10.14 -0.70
C PHE A 210 -1.91 9.79 -2.01
N ASP A 211 -1.23 9.26 -3.02
CA ASP A 211 -1.71 9.15 -4.40
C ASP A 211 -3.07 8.45 -4.54
N PHE A 212 -3.18 7.21 -4.06
CA PHE A 212 -4.38 6.39 -4.26
C PHE A 212 -5.63 7.02 -3.60
N PRO A 213 -5.61 7.44 -2.32
CA PRO A 213 -6.75 8.14 -1.74
C PRO A 213 -6.99 9.52 -2.34
N TYR A 214 -5.95 10.22 -2.83
CA TYR A 214 -6.13 11.52 -3.50
C TYR A 214 -6.90 11.35 -4.81
N ILE A 215 -6.46 10.45 -5.69
CA ILE A 215 -7.14 10.14 -6.96
C ILE A 215 -8.58 9.72 -6.72
N ALA A 216 -8.81 8.81 -5.78
CA ALA A 216 -10.17 8.34 -5.47
C ALA A 216 -11.09 9.48 -5.00
N ARG A 217 -10.60 10.38 -4.14
CA ARG A 217 -11.37 11.56 -3.69
C ARG A 217 -11.68 12.49 -4.87
N ARG A 218 -10.70 12.78 -5.73
CA ARG A 218 -10.92 13.66 -6.89
C ARG A 218 -11.89 13.04 -7.91
N MET A 219 -11.84 11.72 -8.14
CA MET A 219 -12.85 11.03 -8.95
C MET A 219 -14.26 11.23 -8.38
N ILE A 220 -14.45 11.04 -7.07
CA ILE A 220 -15.74 11.24 -6.42
C ILE A 220 -16.21 12.69 -6.53
N ILE A 221 -15.31 13.66 -6.33
CA ILE A 221 -15.61 15.10 -6.46
C ILE A 221 -16.10 15.43 -7.88
N HIS A 222 -15.53 14.81 -8.90
CA HIS A 222 -15.94 14.96 -10.30
C HIS A 222 -17.11 14.05 -10.73
N GLY A 223 -17.68 13.26 -9.82
CA GLY A 223 -18.76 12.32 -10.14
C GLY A 223 -18.34 11.12 -10.99
N ILE A 224 -17.05 10.82 -11.05
CA ILE A 224 -16.47 9.68 -11.77
C ILE A 224 -16.52 8.45 -10.86
N SER A 225 -17.01 7.32 -11.37
CA SER A 225 -17.04 6.07 -10.61
C SER A 225 -15.64 5.51 -10.37
N LEU A 226 -15.41 4.95 -9.18
CA LEU A 226 -14.09 4.39 -8.85
C LEU A 226 -13.84 3.08 -9.63
N PRO A 227 -12.67 2.92 -10.26
CA PRO A 227 -12.25 1.62 -10.78
C PRO A 227 -12.01 0.66 -9.61
N GLN A 228 -12.16 -0.65 -9.84
CA GLN A 228 -12.05 -1.68 -8.78
C GLN A 228 -10.73 -1.59 -7.99
N LYS A 229 -9.66 -1.12 -8.63
CA LYS A 229 -8.35 -0.94 -7.99
C LYS A 229 -8.34 0.18 -6.95
N LEU A 230 -9.12 1.23 -7.13
CA LEU A 230 -9.22 2.37 -6.22
C LEU A 230 -10.46 2.31 -5.32
N ASP A 231 -11.39 1.40 -5.58
CA ASP A 231 -12.48 1.09 -4.67
C ASP A 231 -11.96 0.31 -3.44
N LEU A 232 -11.50 1.08 -2.46
CA LEU A 232 -10.92 0.61 -1.21
C LEU A 232 -11.87 0.84 -0.01
N PHE A 233 -13.16 1.13 -0.25
CA PHE A 233 -14.12 1.36 0.82
C PHE A 233 -14.17 0.17 1.79
N GLY A 234 -14.07 0.46 3.09
CA GLY A 234 -14.14 -0.54 4.16
C GLY A 234 -12.96 -1.51 4.24
N LYS A 235 -11.98 -1.44 3.31
CA LYS A 235 -10.77 -2.28 3.37
C LYS A 235 -9.85 -1.79 4.47
N LYS A 236 -9.28 -2.72 5.22
CA LYS A 236 -8.20 -2.43 6.17
C LYS A 236 -6.89 -2.17 5.43
N PRO A 237 -5.92 -1.46 6.04
CA PRO A 237 -4.64 -1.16 5.39
C PRO A 237 -3.90 -2.38 4.83
N TRP A 238 -3.98 -3.53 5.52
CA TRP A 238 -3.35 -4.79 5.10
C TRP A 238 -4.14 -5.57 4.04
N GLU A 239 -5.35 -5.15 3.70
CA GLU A 239 -6.19 -5.72 2.63
C GLU A 239 -6.01 -4.97 1.30
N VAL A 240 -5.32 -3.83 1.33
CA VAL A 240 -5.00 -3.03 0.13
C VAL A 240 -3.86 -3.71 -0.63
N PRO A 241 -4.10 -4.22 -1.86
CA PRO A 241 -3.12 -5.01 -2.61
C PRO A 241 -2.03 -4.18 -3.29
N HIS A 242 -2.02 -2.86 -3.06
CA HIS A 242 -1.05 -1.95 -3.65
C HIS A 242 0.32 -2.09 -3.00
N ILE A 243 1.34 -1.84 -3.81
CA ILE A 243 2.73 -1.78 -3.40
C ILE A 243 3.06 -0.32 -3.06
N ASP A 244 3.76 -0.11 -1.97
CA ASP A 244 4.27 1.21 -1.60
C ASP A 244 5.77 1.08 -1.30
N THR A 245 6.60 1.73 -2.12
CA THR A 245 8.06 1.62 -1.97
C THR A 245 8.56 2.23 -0.65
N MET A 246 7.85 3.23 -0.12
CA MET A 246 8.15 3.77 1.20
C MET A 246 7.82 2.76 2.29
N GLU A 247 6.72 2.01 2.17
CA GLU A 247 6.40 0.93 3.10
C GLU A 247 7.42 -0.22 3.04
N LEU A 248 7.86 -0.61 1.84
CA LEU A 248 8.89 -1.63 1.67
C LEU A 248 10.22 -1.23 2.34
N TRP A 249 10.56 0.05 2.31
CA TRP A 249 11.76 0.60 2.94
C TRP A 249 11.71 0.64 4.47
N LYS A 250 10.52 0.55 5.08
CA LYS A 250 10.38 0.66 6.54
C LYS A 250 11.10 -0.47 7.28
N PHE A 251 11.16 -1.69 6.75
CA PHE A 251 11.69 -2.86 7.48
C PHE A 251 11.14 -3.02 8.91
N GLY A 252 9.90 -2.59 9.15
CA GLY A 252 9.25 -2.57 10.47
C GLY A 252 9.52 -1.31 11.31
N ASP A 253 10.31 -0.36 10.81
CA ASP A 253 10.42 0.98 11.37
C ASP A 253 9.16 1.80 11.06
N TYR A 254 8.55 2.32 12.11
CA TYR A 254 7.36 3.17 12.01
C TYR A 254 7.70 4.66 11.99
N LYS A 255 8.99 5.01 12.12
CA LYS A 255 9.43 6.39 12.26
C LYS A 255 10.14 6.83 10.99
N HIS A 256 9.69 7.98 10.51
CA HIS A 256 10.25 8.80 9.43
C HIS A 256 9.82 8.44 8.00
N TYR A 257 9.25 9.46 7.38
CA TYR A 257 9.11 9.55 5.93
C TYR A 257 10.49 9.65 5.29
N THR A 258 10.74 8.86 4.24
CA THR A 258 11.94 8.95 3.40
C THR A 258 11.49 9.34 2.01
N SER A 259 11.92 10.48 1.50
CA SER A 259 11.54 10.92 0.14
C SER A 259 12.12 9.99 -0.92
N LEU A 260 11.45 9.93 -2.07
CA LEU A 260 11.89 9.15 -3.23
C LEU A 260 13.33 9.54 -3.63
N LYS A 261 13.61 10.84 -3.68
CA LYS A 261 14.94 11.40 -3.97
C LYS A 261 16.02 10.93 -3.00
N LEU A 262 15.74 10.94 -1.69
CA LEU A 262 16.70 10.45 -0.69
C LEU A 262 16.92 8.94 -0.83
N MET A 263 15.85 8.18 -1.05
CA MET A 263 15.92 6.73 -1.24
C MET A 263 16.71 6.36 -2.49
N ALA A 264 16.43 7.00 -3.62
CA ALA A 264 17.15 6.80 -4.87
C ALA A 264 18.65 7.10 -4.72
N HIS A 265 18.98 8.20 -4.04
CA HIS A 265 20.37 8.56 -3.76
C HIS A 265 21.11 7.49 -2.94
N VAL A 266 20.52 7.06 -1.82
CA VAL A 266 21.12 6.02 -0.94
C VAL A 266 21.27 4.68 -1.66
N LEU A 267 20.32 4.35 -2.54
CA LEU A 267 20.36 3.13 -3.35
C LEU A 267 21.30 3.22 -4.57
N GLY A 268 21.96 4.36 -4.80
CA GLY A 268 22.84 4.57 -5.94
C GLY A 268 22.11 4.47 -7.29
N ILE A 269 20.83 4.85 -7.33
CA ILE A 269 20.05 4.94 -8.55
C ILE A 269 20.37 6.29 -9.19
N PRO A 270 20.82 6.32 -10.45
CA PRO A 270 21.02 7.58 -11.15
C PRO A 270 19.66 8.24 -11.34
N SER A 271 19.38 9.31 -10.60
CA SER A 271 18.29 10.20 -10.95
C SER A 271 18.79 11.21 -11.98
N PRO A 272 17.99 11.57 -12.98
CA PRO A 272 18.26 12.76 -13.78
C PRO A 272 18.40 13.97 -12.84
N LYS A 273 19.16 14.98 -13.27
CA LYS A 273 19.12 16.27 -12.59
C LYS A 273 17.74 16.88 -12.84
N GLU A 274 16.85 16.74 -11.88
CA GLU A 274 15.62 17.51 -11.83
C GLU A 274 15.96 18.98 -11.61
N ASP A 275 15.29 19.84 -12.36
CA ASP A 275 15.36 21.29 -12.22
C ASP A 275 14.21 21.86 -11.37
N ILE A 276 13.24 21.02 -10.96
CA ILE A 276 12.16 21.33 -10.02
C ILE A 276 12.01 20.23 -8.96
N ASP A 277 11.34 20.55 -7.86
CA ASP A 277 10.86 19.57 -6.88
C ASP A 277 9.37 19.81 -6.57
N GLY A 278 8.75 18.90 -5.80
CA GLY A 278 7.32 18.98 -5.47
C GLY A 278 6.86 20.29 -4.81
N SER A 279 7.75 21.07 -4.19
CA SER A 279 7.40 22.39 -3.63
C SER A 279 7.26 23.47 -4.71
N MET A 280 7.86 23.27 -5.88
CA MET A 280 7.88 24.21 -6.99
C MET A 280 6.71 24.03 -7.96
N VAL A 281 6.02 22.88 -7.94
CA VAL A 281 4.97 22.50 -8.90
C VAL A 281 3.87 23.56 -9.02
N ARG A 282 3.45 24.17 -7.90
CA ARG A 282 2.47 25.27 -7.89
C ARG A 282 2.95 26.47 -8.70
N VAL A 283 4.20 26.90 -8.49
CA VAL A 283 4.79 28.08 -9.16
C VAL A 283 4.94 27.80 -10.65
N VAL A 284 5.44 26.61 -11.01
CA VAL A 284 5.59 26.19 -12.41
C VAL A 284 4.23 26.17 -13.13
N TYR A 285 3.18 25.69 -12.45
CA TYR A 285 1.85 25.61 -13.03
C TYR A 285 1.18 26.98 -13.17
N TYR A 286 1.13 27.77 -12.09
CA TYR A 286 0.35 29.01 -12.05
C TYR A 286 1.09 30.26 -12.56
N GLU A 287 2.41 30.32 -12.38
CA GLU A 287 3.21 31.50 -12.72
C GLU A 287 3.96 31.29 -14.03
N GLU A 288 4.67 30.16 -14.17
CA GLU A 288 5.44 29.87 -15.38
C GLU A 288 4.57 29.32 -16.53
N ASN A 289 3.40 28.74 -16.20
CA ASN A 289 2.50 28.08 -17.15
C ASN A 289 3.18 26.94 -17.95
N ASP A 290 4.12 26.22 -17.34
CA ASP A 290 4.90 25.16 -17.99
C ASP A 290 4.46 23.76 -17.53
N LEU A 291 3.30 23.32 -18.01
CA LEU A 291 2.77 21.99 -17.71
C LEU A 291 3.67 20.86 -18.25
N ASN A 292 4.41 21.10 -19.34
CA ASN A 292 5.29 20.08 -19.94
C ASN A 292 6.48 19.76 -19.05
N ARG A 293 7.00 20.76 -18.34
CA ARG A 293 8.04 20.60 -17.33
C ARG A 293 7.57 19.74 -16.16
N ILE A 294 6.33 19.96 -15.70
CA ILE A 294 5.67 19.15 -14.65
C ILE A 294 5.45 17.71 -15.12
N VAL A 295 4.97 17.52 -16.36
CA VAL A 295 4.83 16.20 -16.99
C VAL A 295 6.16 15.46 -16.99
N THR A 296 7.23 16.12 -17.43
CA THR A 296 8.57 15.51 -17.46
C THR A 296 9.04 15.12 -16.05
N TYR A 297 8.81 15.99 -15.05
CA TYR A 297 9.14 15.70 -13.66
C TYR A 297 8.41 14.45 -13.13
N CYS A 298 7.08 14.38 -13.31
CA CYS A 298 6.27 13.25 -12.88
C CYS A 298 6.64 11.94 -13.60
N GLU A 299 6.97 11.98 -14.90
CA GLU A 299 7.48 10.82 -15.64
C GLU A 299 8.79 10.28 -15.04
N LEU A 300 9.68 11.17 -14.60
CA LEU A 300 10.94 10.80 -13.98
C LEU A 300 10.76 10.23 -12.57
N ASP A 301 9.78 10.72 -11.80
CA ASP A 301 9.42 10.15 -10.49
C ASP A 301 8.83 8.74 -10.63
N VAL A 302 8.02 8.49 -11.66
CA VAL A 302 7.56 7.12 -11.99
C VAL A 302 8.72 6.19 -12.36
N LEU A 303 9.64 6.64 -13.22
CA LEU A 303 10.82 5.87 -13.58
C LEU A 303 11.68 5.56 -12.34
N THR A 304 11.89 6.57 -11.48
CA THR A 304 12.68 6.44 -10.25
C THR A 304 12.00 5.48 -9.28
N THR A 305 10.68 5.53 -9.14
CA THR A 305 9.91 4.58 -8.32
C THR A 305 10.06 3.14 -8.82
N ALA A 306 10.03 2.91 -10.14
CA ALA A 306 10.29 1.60 -10.72
C ALA A 306 11.73 1.12 -10.46
N GLN A 307 12.73 1.99 -10.62
CA GLN A 307 14.14 1.67 -10.33
C GLN A 307 14.37 1.34 -8.86
N VAL A 308 13.73 2.08 -7.95
CA VAL A 308 13.73 1.80 -6.50
C VAL A 308 13.15 0.42 -6.25
N TYR A 309 11.99 0.13 -6.82
CA TYR A 309 11.35 -1.18 -6.66
C TYR A 309 12.23 -2.34 -7.17
N LEU A 310 12.88 -2.18 -8.32
CA LEU A 310 13.85 -3.16 -8.84
C LEU A 310 15.01 -3.35 -7.86
N ARG A 311 15.57 -2.25 -7.33
CA ARG A 311 16.69 -2.33 -6.38
C ARG A 311 16.31 -2.97 -5.05
N LEU A 312 15.11 -2.70 -4.54
CA LEU A 312 14.58 -3.34 -3.33
C LEU A 312 14.40 -4.85 -3.51
N ARG A 313 14.21 -5.32 -4.75
CA ARG A 313 14.20 -6.74 -5.12
C ARG A 313 15.56 -7.29 -5.53
N ASN A 314 16.62 -6.50 -5.38
CA ASN A 314 17.97 -6.83 -5.82
C ASN A 314 18.05 -7.23 -7.31
N GLN A 315 17.27 -6.55 -8.16
CA GLN A 315 17.25 -6.73 -9.61
C GLN A 315 18.04 -5.63 -10.32
N ASP A 316 18.49 -5.92 -11.53
CA ASP A 316 19.19 -4.96 -12.38
C ASP A 316 18.27 -3.77 -12.72
N LEU A 317 18.84 -2.57 -12.61
CA LEU A 317 18.19 -1.33 -13.01
C LEU A 317 17.85 -1.34 -14.50
N LEU A 318 16.87 -0.53 -14.89
CA LEU A 318 16.61 -0.20 -16.29
C LEU A 318 17.78 0.61 -16.85
N THR A 319 18.17 0.26 -18.07
CA THR A 319 19.03 1.06 -18.94
C THR A 319 18.19 2.01 -19.80
N ASP A 320 18.78 3.09 -20.30
CA ASP A 320 18.08 4.11 -21.11
C ASP A 320 17.37 3.50 -22.33
N ASN A 321 17.96 2.45 -22.94
CA ASN A 321 17.38 1.78 -24.10
C ASN A 321 16.11 0.97 -23.79
N GLU A 322 15.88 0.62 -22.52
CA GLU A 322 14.68 -0.09 -22.08
C GLU A 322 13.51 0.86 -21.81
N VAL A 323 13.77 2.15 -21.59
CA VAL A 323 12.72 3.15 -21.31
C VAL A 323 12.10 3.65 -22.61
N LYS A 324 10.77 3.59 -22.71
CA LYS A 324 9.99 4.01 -23.89
C LYS A 324 8.86 4.94 -23.48
N LYS A 325 8.88 6.19 -23.95
CA LYS A 325 7.73 7.09 -23.82
C LYS A 325 6.68 6.73 -24.86
N VAL A 326 5.43 6.61 -24.44
CA VAL A 326 4.29 6.42 -25.34
C VAL A 326 3.72 7.80 -25.64
N ALA A 327 3.73 8.20 -26.91
CA ALA A 327 3.09 9.44 -27.32
C ALA A 327 1.57 9.28 -27.16
N ASN A 328 0.94 10.18 -26.40
CA ASN A 328 -0.50 10.33 -26.39
C ASN A 328 -0.90 11.16 -27.62
N SER A 329 -1.49 10.49 -28.61
CA SER A 329 -2.00 11.08 -29.85
C SER A 329 -3.36 11.72 -29.67
#